data_AF-A0A367ZN74-F1
#
_entry.id   AF-A0A367ZN74-F1
#
_cell.length_a   1.000
_cell.length_b   1.000
_cell.length_c   1.000
_cell.angle_alpha   90.00
_cell.angle_beta   90.00
_cell.angle_gamma   90.00
#
_symmetry.space_group_name_H-M   'P 1'
#
loop_
_entity.id
_entity.type
_entity.pdbx_description
1 polymer ?
#
loop_
_entity_poly.entity_id
_entity_poly.type
_entity_poly.pdbx_seq_one_letter_code
_entity_poly.pdbx_strand_id
1 'polypeptide(L)' 'MDNLLTIARRAAIEVRHHGGSHFVFSFPGLEEDVTVPFRRPIKPIYIKKFVALVDAVRKKEKKP' A
#
# COMPACT_ATOMS: atom_id res chain seq x y z
N MET A 1 9.03 0.11 8.19
CA MET A 1 8.13 0.84 7.28
C MET A 1 8.75 0.98 5.89
N ASP A 2 10.06 1.24 5.83
CA ASP A 2 10.84 1.46 4.60
C ASP A 2 10.64 0.40 3.50
N ASN A 3 10.48 -0.87 3.88
CA ASN A 3 10.20 -1.95 2.93
C ASN A 3 8.87 -1.72 2.17
N LEU A 4 7.81 -1.31 2.87
CA LEU A 4 6.51 -1.05 2.24
C LEU A 4 6.60 0.17 1.33
N LEU A 5 7.30 1.23 1.74
CA LEU A 5 7.51 2.42 0.91
C LEU A 5 8.32 2.11 -0.35
N THR A 6 9.36 1.28 -0.22
CA THR A 6 10.18 0.82 -1.34
C THR A 6 9.35 0.01 -2.35
N ILE A 7 8.52 -0.92 -1.86
CA ILE A 7 7.63 -1.71 -2.71
C ILE A 7 6.58 -0.82 -3.39
N ALA A 8 5.95 0.08 -2.64
CA ALA A 8 4.95 1.00 -3.16
C ALA A 8 5.50 1.86 -4.31
N ARG A 9 6.70 2.44 -4.13
CA ARG A 9 7.39 3.21 -5.18
C ARG A 9 7.65 2.38 -6.44
N ARG A 10 8.07 1.12 -6.30
CA ARG A 10 8.34 0.23 -7.44
C ARG A 10 7.08 -0.22 -8.17
N ALA A 11 5.93 -0.24 -7.48
CA ALA A 11 4.64 -0.62 -8.04
C ALA A 11 3.77 0.59 -8.44
N ALA A 12 4.34 1.80 -8.49
CA ALA A 12 3.62 3.05 -8.76
C ALA A 12 2.38 3.28 -7.84
N ILE A 13 2.43 2.75 -6.60
CA ILE A 13 1.41 2.96 -5.58
C ILE A 13 1.65 4.30 -4.90
N GLU A 14 0.60 5.11 -4.85
CA GLU A 14 0.61 6.40 -4.16
C GLU A 14 0.64 6.19 -2.65
N VAL A 15 1.38 7.05 -1.96
CA VAL A 15 1.52 6.99 -0.51
C VAL A 15 1.19 8.35 0.08
N ARG A 16 0.22 8.38 1.00
CA ARG A 16 -0.15 9.58 1.77
C ARG A 16 0.20 9.38 3.25
N HIS A 17 0.84 10.40 3.83
CA HIS A 17 1.12 10.46 5.27
C HIS A 17 0.93 11.89 5.77
N HIS A 18 -0.14 12.13 6.53
CA HIS A 18 -0.52 13.45 7.04
C HIS A 18 0.02 13.72 8.46
N GLY A 19 1.23 13.27 8.78
CA GLY A 19 1.83 13.43 10.11
C GLY A 19 1.20 12.58 11.23
N GLY A 20 0.17 11.79 10.91
CA GLY A 20 -0.49 10.84 11.81
C GLY A 20 0.36 9.61 12.12
N SER A 21 -0.30 8.57 12.66
CA SER A 21 0.33 7.27 13.02
C SER A 21 0.20 6.19 11.95
N HIS A 22 -0.38 6.53 10.79
CA HIS A 22 -0.67 5.61 9.70
C HIS A 22 -0.22 6.17 8.36
N PHE A 23 0.21 5.28 7.48
CA PHE A 23 0.37 5.58 6.05
C PHE A 23 -0.81 5.00 5.29
N VAL A 24 -1.27 5.72 4.28
CA VAL A 24 -2.33 5.28 3.38
C VAL A 24 -1.70 4.99 2.02
N PHE A 25 -1.97 3.81 1.49
CA PHE A 25 -1.52 3.34 0.18
C PHE A 25 -2.72 3.25 -0.75
N SER A 26 -2.64 3.88 -1.92
CA SER A 26 -3.73 3.95 -2.90
C SER A 26 -3.19 3.81 -4.32
N PHE A 27 -4.05 3.40 -5.26
CA PHE A 27 -3.68 3.35 -6.67
C PHE A 27 -4.83 3.80 -7.56
N PRO A 28 -4.59 4.64 -8.59
CA PRO A 28 -5.64 5.13 -9.48
C PRO A 28 -6.55 4.03 -10.06
N GLY A 29 -7.83 4.16 -9.74
CA GLY A 29 -8.91 3.26 -10.17
C GLY A 29 -8.91 1.89 -9.51
N LEU A 30 -8.25 1.71 -8.37
CA LEU A 30 -8.68 0.75 -7.37
C LEU A 30 -9.54 1.50 -6.35
N GLU A 31 -10.66 0.91 -5.93
CA GLU A 31 -11.59 1.56 -4.98
C GLU A 31 -11.08 1.50 -3.54
N GLU A 32 -10.27 0.49 -3.19
CA GLU A 32 -9.84 0.26 -1.82
C GLU A 32 -8.44 0.82 -1.55
N ASP A 33 -8.36 1.71 -0.55
CA ASP A 33 -7.12 2.20 0.03
C ASP A 33 -6.68 1.32 1.21
N VAL A 34 -5.36 1.05 1.31
CA VAL A 34 -4.79 0.28 2.43
C VAL A 34 -4.13 1.21 3.43
N THR A 35 -4.60 1.19 4.67
CA THR A 35 -4.01 1.96 5.77
C THR A 35 -3.15 1.07 6.66
N VAL A 36 -1.87 1.43 6.89
CA VAL A 36 -0.91 0.67 7.71
C VAL A 36 -0.39 1.53 8.88
N PRO A 37 -0.54 1.08 10.14
CA PRO A 37 0.06 1.76 11.28
C PRO A 37 1.58 1.62 11.29
N PHE A 38 2.33 2.64 11.71
CA PHE A 38 3.80 2.57 11.80
C PHE A 38 4.39 2.80 13.20
N ARG A 39 3.59 3.30 14.17
CA ARG A 39 4.06 3.59 15.55
C ARG A 39 4.05 2.37 16.49
N ARG A 40 3.65 1.20 16.00
CA ARG A 40 3.59 -0.07 16.74
C ARG A 40 4.01 -1.21 15.82
N PRO A 41 4.39 -2.40 16.34
CA PRO A 41 4.61 -3.57 15.51
C PRO A 41 3.43 -3.80 14.56
N ILE A 42 3.75 -3.95 13.27
CA ILE A 42 2.73 -4.09 12.23
C ILE A 42 2.12 -5.48 12.32
N LYS A 43 0.81 -5.57 12.56
CA LYS A 43 0.12 -6.87 12.57
C LYS A 43 0.15 -7.48 11.16
N PRO A 44 0.31 -8.82 11.03
CA PRO A 44 0.37 -9.49 9.73
C PRO A 44 -0.80 -9.18 8.79
N ILE A 45 -1.99 -8.91 9.33
CA ILE A 45 -3.17 -8.54 8.53
C ILE A 45 -2.93 -7.29 7.65
N TYR A 46 -2.19 -6.30 8.14
CA TYR A 46 -1.90 -5.09 7.36
C TYR A 46 -0.94 -5.38 6.22
N ILE A 47 0.02 -6.27 6.44
CA ILE A 47 0.94 -6.72 5.39
C ILE A 47 0.17 -7.51 4.32
N LYS A 48 -0.74 -8.40 4.72
CA LYS A 48 -1.59 -9.15 3.78
C LYS A 48 -2.45 -8.23 2.92
N LYS A 49 -3.07 -7.20 3.53
CA LYS A 49 -3.83 -6.19 2.79
C LYS A 49 -2.95 -5.40 1.80
N PHE A 50 -1.76 -4.99 2.23
CA PHE A 50 -0.81 -4.31 1.35
C PHE A 50 -0.37 -5.18 0.17
N VAL A 51 -0.06 -6.46 0.40
CA VAL A 51 0.29 -7.41 -0.68
C VAL A 51 -0.88 -7.59 -1.64
N ALA A 52 -2.12 -7.71 -1.15
CA ALA A 52 -3.30 -7.80 -2.00
C ALA A 52 -3.48 -6.56 -2.89
N LEU A 53 -3.20 -5.36 -2.38
CA LEU A 53 -3.17 -4.13 -3.18
C LEU A 53 -2.10 -4.20 -4.28
N VAL A 54 -0.86 -4.61 -3.95
CA VAL A 54 0.22 -4.78 -4.93
C VAL A 54 -0.16 -5.76 -6.04
N ASP A 55 -0.80 -6.88 -5.69
CA ASP A 55 -1.26 -7.87 -6.66
C ASP A 55 -2.38 -7.32 -7.56
N ALA A 56 -3.30 -6.53 -7.00
CA ALA A 56 -4.35 -5.86 -7.77
C ALA A 56 -3.77 -4.85 -8.77
N VAL A 57 -2.80 -4.04 -8.36
CA VAL A 57 -2.10 -3.08 -9.23
C VAL A 57 -1.41 -3.80 -10.38
N ARG A 58 -0.63 -4.85 -10.09
CA ARG A 58 0.07 -5.65 -11.11
C ARG A 58 -0.87 -6.31 -12.12
N LYS A 59 -2.06 -6.74 -11.70
CA LYS A 59 -3.09 -7.27 -12.61
C LYS A 59 -3.64 -6.19 -13.53
N LYS A 60 -3.76 -4.97 -13.03
CA LYS A 60 -4.28 -3.83 -13.80
C LYS A 60 -3.27 -3.31 -14.82
N GLU A 61 -1.99 -3.24 -14.48
CA GLU A 61 -0.91 -2.87 -15.43
C GLU A 61 -0.75 -3.87 -16.59
N LYS A 62 -1.17 -5.13 -16.40
CA LYS A 62 -1.11 -6.16 -17.44
C LYS A 62 -2.34 -6.20 -18.37
N LYS A 63 -3.32 -5.33 -18.18
CA LYS A 63 -4.51 -5.29 -19.02
C LYS A 63 -4.22 -4.37 -20.24
N PRO A 64 -4.29 -4.89 -21.48
CA PRO A 64 -4.01 -4.13 -22.69
C PRO A 64 -5.05 -3.03 -22.95
#